data_AF-A0A016WZB6-F1
#
_entry.id   AF-A0A016WZB6-F1
#
_cell.length_a   1.000
_cell.length_b   1.000
_cell.length_c   1.000
_cell.angle_alpha   90.00
_cell.angle_beta   90.00
_cell.angle_gamma   90.00
#
_symmetry.space_group_name_H-M   'P 1'
#
loop_
_entity.id
_entity.type
_entity.pdbx_description
1 polymer ?
#
loop_
_entity_poly.entity_id
_entity_poly.type
_entity_poly.pdbx_seq_one_letter_code
_entity_poly.pdbx_strand_id
1 'polypeptide(L)'
;MYTRQKSEYCYSLVHGTYETHRGAQEKVKCESETKKKPRPQIGVVEVLTAEASPEFYYTAISSIACYSKIHGYTFHLIYDHEYRLQCPQDDKFFRRHCVVARMLRYYDYVLFLDADIGVVNPSK
;
A
#
# COMPACT_ATOMS: atom_id res chain seq x y z
N MET A 1 23.80 -17.84 12.24
CA MET A 1 24.58 -16.60 12.08
C MET A 1 25.22 -16.66 10.69
N TYR A 2 24.64 -16.00 9.69
CA TYR A 2 25.15 -16.01 8.31
C TYR A 2 25.12 -14.58 7.78
N THR A 3 26.24 -13.87 7.90
CA THR A 3 26.41 -12.51 7.39
C THR A 3 26.85 -12.59 5.94
N ARG A 4 25.95 -12.25 5.01
CA ARG A 4 26.26 -12.11 3.59
C ARG A 4 26.98 -10.77 3.39
N GLN A 5 28.31 -10.81 3.32
CA GLN A 5 29.13 -9.65 3.02
C GLN A 5 28.86 -9.21 1.57
N LYS A 6 28.23 -8.06 1.36
CA LYS A 6 28.04 -7.48 0.02
C LYS A 6 29.40 -7.01 -0.48
N SER A 7 29.89 -7.58 -1.58
CA SER A 7 31.05 -7.04 -2.31
C SER A 7 30.68 -5.66 -2.87
N GLU A 8 31.47 -4.63 -2.51
CA GLU A 8 31.27 -3.21 -2.89
C GLU A 8 31.78 -2.89 -4.32
N TYR A 9 32.36 -3.89 -4.99
CA TYR A 9 33.00 -3.74 -6.29
C TYR A 9 32.38 -4.72 -7.29
N CYS A 10 32.06 -4.22 -8.47
CA CYS A 10 31.68 -5.03 -9.62
C CYS A 10 32.77 -4.91 -10.69
N TYR A 11 33.01 -5.99 -11.42
CA TYR A 11 33.93 -6.00 -12.55
C TYR A 11 33.10 -5.86 -13.84
N SER A 12 33.39 -4.87 -14.67
CA SER A 12 32.84 -4.77 -16.02
C SER A 12 33.75 -5.53 -16.99
N LEU A 13 33.16 -6.41 -17.81
CA LEU A 13 33.84 -6.96 -18.98
C LEU A 13 33.73 -5.93 -20.10
N VAL A 14 34.82 -5.22 -20.38
CA VAL A 14 34.89 -4.35 -21.56
C VAL A 14 34.95 -5.26 -22.79
N HIS A 15 33.85 -5.34 -23.55
CA HIS A 15 33.84 -6.01 -24.85
C HIS A 15 34.59 -5.14 -25.87
N GLY A 16 35.91 -5.31 -25.94
CA GLY A 16 36.77 -4.81 -27.01
C GLY A 16 37.23 -5.97 -27.89
N THR A 17 37.04 -5.83 -29.20
CA THR A 17 37.46 -6.80 -30.22
C THR A 17 38.98 -6.99 -30.24
N TYR A 18 39.36 -8.26 -30.34
CA TYR A 18 40.69 -8.88 -30.47
C TYR A 18 41.82 -7.99 -31.00
N GLU A 19 42.79 -7.69 -30.13
CA GLU A 19 44.23 -7.94 -30.37
C GLU A 19 45.03 -7.77 -29.05
N THR A 20 46.11 -8.54 -28.96
CA THR A 20 46.96 -8.84 -27.81
C THR A 20 47.30 -7.67 -26.88
N HIS A 21 46.96 -7.76 -25.59
CA HIS A 21 47.78 -7.43 -24.40
C HIS A 21 46.99 -7.78 -23.12
N ARG A 22 47.66 -8.26 -22.06
CA ARG A 22 47.06 -8.69 -20.78
C ARG A 22 46.07 -7.62 -20.26
N GLY A 23 44.77 -7.92 -20.31
CA GLY A 23 43.71 -7.02 -19.88
C GLY A 23 43.79 -6.72 -18.38
N ALA A 24 44.04 -5.46 -18.05
CA ALA A 24 43.90 -4.96 -16.69
C ALA A 24 42.41 -4.97 -16.31
N GLN A 25 42.04 -5.74 -15.28
CA GLN A 25 40.71 -5.66 -14.67
C GLN A 25 40.60 -4.33 -13.92
N GLU A 26 39.88 -3.37 -14.49
CA GLU A 26 39.60 -2.11 -13.79
C GLU A 26 38.51 -2.34 -12.73
N LYS A 27 38.84 -2.05 -11.47
CA LYS A 27 37.89 -2.09 -10.36
C LYS A 27 36.98 -0.88 -10.46
N VAL A 28 35.75 -1.08 -10.91
CA VAL A 28 34.73 -0.03 -10.92
C VAL A 28 33.96 -0.08 -9.60
N LYS A 29 33.85 1.07 -8.92
CA LYS A 29 32.99 1.23 -7.74
C LYS A 29 31.55 1.23 -8.22
N CYS A 30 30.79 0.22 -7.80
CA CYS A 30 29.35 0.17 -8.08
C CYS A 30 28.66 1.23 -7.21
N GLU A 31 28.30 2.37 -7.80
CA GLU A 31 27.34 3.28 -7.18
C GLU A 31 25.98 2.59 -7.15
N SER A 32 25.70 1.88 -6.06
CA SER A 32 24.35 1.44 -5.79
C SER A 32 23.55 2.69 -5.44
N GLU A 33 22.81 3.25 -6.40
CA GLU A 33 21.67 4.09 -6.08
C GLU A 33 20.78 3.26 -5.15
N THR A 34 20.83 3.53 -3.84
CA THR A 34 19.87 2.96 -2.91
C THR A 34 18.53 3.62 -3.22
N LYS A 35 17.81 3.12 -4.22
CA LYS A 35 16.42 3.50 -4.45
C LYS A 35 15.68 3.19 -3.14
N LYS A 36 15.35 4.24 -2.38
CA LYS A 36 14.50 4.11 -1.19
C LYS A 36 13.26 3.36 -1.63
N LYS A 37 12.99 2.22 -0.98
CA LYS A 37 11.76 1.46 -1.25
C LYS A 37 10.58 2.43 -1.08
N PRO A 38 9.70 2.57 -2.08
CA PRO A 38 8.55 3.44 -1.95
C PRO A 38 7.74 3.03 -0.72
N ARG A 39 7.21 4.01 0.02
CA ARG A 39 6.33 3.74 1.15
C ARG A 39 5.05 3.10 0.61
N PRO A 40 4.56 1.98 1.19
CA PRO A 40 3.33 1.37 0.73
C PRO A 40 2.16 2.35 0.81
N GLN A 41 1.34 2.40 -0.23
CA GLN A 41 0.10 3.18 -0.23
C GLN A 41 -0.98 2.37 0.47
N ILE A 42 -1.50 2.89 1.58
CA ILE A 42 -2.54 2.24 2.39
C ILE A 42 -3.85 3.02 2.25
N GLY A 43 -4.89 2.32 1.81
CA GLY A 43 -6.26 2.80 1.81
C GLY A 43 -7.03 2.26 3.00
N VAL A 44 -7.60 3.13 3.82
CA VAL A 44 -8.56 2.75 4.86
C VAL A 44 -9.96 2.94 4.30
N VAL A 45 -10.78 1.89 4.33
CA VAL A 45 -12.08 1.86 3.67
C VAL A 45 -13.16 1.43 4.65
N GLU A 46 -14.22 2.21 4.74
CA GLU A 46 -15.46 1.88 5.43
C GLU A 46 -16.60 1.89 4.41
N VAL A 47 -17.48 0.88 4.48
CA VAL A 47 -18.60 0.73 3.53
C VAL A 47 -19.94 0.71 4.25
N LEU A 48 -20.72 1.77 4.04
CA LEU A 48 -22.08 1.93 4.56
C LEU A 48 -23.11 1.33 3.60
N THR A 49 -24.23 0.86 4.16
CA THR A 49 -25.42 0.58 3.34
C THR A 49 -26.23 1.86 3.18
N ALA A 50 -27.07 1.96 2.15
CA ALA A 50 -27.87 3.15 1.88
C ALA A 50 -28.82 3.54 3.04
N GLU A 51 -29.22 2.57 3.86
CA GLU A 51 -30.12 2.78 5.00
C GLU A 51 -29.38 3.23 6.28
N ALA A 52 -28.05 3.18 6.28
CA ALA A 52 -27.25 3.58 7.43
C ALA A 52 -27.12 5.12 7.47
N SER A 53 -27.64 5.73 8.54
CA SER A 53 -27.40 7.14 8.83
C SER A 53 -25.98 7.31 9.38
N PRO A 54 -25.10 8.09 8.72
CA PRO A 54 -23.71 8.29 9.15
C PRO A 54 -23.60 8.93 10.52
N GLU A 55 -24.63 9.65 10.95
CA GLU A 55 -24.68 10.36 12.24
C GLU A 55 -24.52 9.39 13.41
N PHE A 56 -25.07 8.16 13.31
CA PHE A 56 -24.91 7.14 14.35
C PHE A 56 -23.46 6.62 14.48
N TYR A 57 -22.67 6.76 13.42
CA TYR A 57 -21.30 6.28 13.33
C TYR A 57 -20.27 7.41 13.41
N TYR A 58 -20.73 8.66 13.59
CA TYR A 58 -19.91 9.86 13.47
C TYR A 58 -18.63 9.78 14.30
N THR A 59 -18.71 9.35 15.56
CA THR A 59 -17.56 9.27 16.45
C THR A 59 -16.53 8.25 15.96
N ALA A 60 -16.98 7.07 15.53
CA ALA A 60 -16.11 6.00 15.02
C ALA A 60 -15.44 6.44 13.70
N ILE A 61 -16.23 6.83 12.69
CA ILE A 61 -15.76 7.37 11.41
C ILE A 61 -14.75 8.52 11.62
N SER A 62 -15.10 9.49 12.46
CA SER A 62 -14.23 10.65 12.72
C SER A 62 -12.90 10.26 13.35
N SER A 63 -12.91 9.25 14.23
CA SER A 63 -11.67 8.75 14.84
C SER A 63 -10.75 8.11 13.81
N ILE A 64 -11.30 7.32 12.87
CA ILE A 64 -10.55 6.68 11.78
C ILE A 64 -10.04 7.71 10.78
N ALA A 65 -10.85 8.68 10.40
CA ALA A 65 -10.45 9.77 9.51
C ALA A 65 -9.27 10.58 10.11
N CYS A 66 -9.34 10.91 11.41
CA CYS A 66 -8.27 11.60 12.12
C CYS A 66 -6.99 10.75 12.19
N TYR A 67 -7.12 9.47 12.53
CA TYR A 67 -5.99 8.54 12.56
C TYR A 67 -5.31 8.41 11.19
N SER A 68 -6.10 8.23 10.14
CA SER A 68 -5.63 8.14 8.75
C SER A 68 -4.86 9.39 8.34
N LYS A 69 -5.37 10.58 8.66
CA LYS A 69 -4.71 11.86 8.35
C LYS A 69 -3.33 11.98 9.02
N ILE A 70 -3.19 11.54 10.26
CA ILE A 70 -1.93 11.63 11.03
C ILE A 70 -0.87 10.69 10.46
N HIS A 71 -1.27 9.52 10.00
CA HIS A 71 -0.36 8.52 9.44
C HIS A 71 -0.17 8.64 7.91
N GLY A 72 -0.87 9.56 7.26
CA GLY A 72 -0.80 9.76 5.81
C GLY A 72 -1.48 8.66 5.00
N TYR A 73 -2.49 7.98 5.57
CA TYR A 73 -3.33 7.02 4.85
C TYR A 73 -4.45 7.74 4.12
N THR A 74 -4.92 7.16 3.01
CA THR A 74 -6.13 7.65 2.33
C THR A 74 -7.36 7.00 2.94
N PHE A 75 -8.29 7.81 3.45
CA PHE A 75 -9.56 7.33 4.02
C PHE A 75 -10.71 7.44 3.01
N HIS A 76 -11.50 6.38 2.88
CA HIS A 76 -12.70 6.32 2.05
C HIS A 76 -13.90 5.89 2.87
N LEU A 77 -14.93 6.73 2.89
CA LEU A 77 -16.27 6.37 3.33
C LEU A 77 -17.13 6.18 2.08
N ILE A 78 -17.55 4.95 1.82
CA ILE A 78 -18.24 4.57 0.58
C ILE A 78 -19.63 4.05 0.91
N TYR A 79 -20.63 4.40 0.10
CA TYR A 79 -21.92 3.72 0.15
C TYR A 79 -21.97 2.58 -0.88
N ASP A 80 -22.44 1.41 -0.44
CA ASP A 80 -22.48 0.20 -1.27
C ASP A 80 -23.38 0.32 -2.52
N HIS A 81 -24.42 1.16 -2.46
CA HIS A 81 -25.36 1.38 -3.56
C HIS A 81 -24.69 2.04 -4.78
N GLU A 82 -23.63 2.83 -4.58
CA GLU A 82 -22.83 3.43 -5.67
C GLU A 82 -22.15 2.36 -6.54
N TYR A 83 -21.99 1.15 -5.99
CA TYR A 83 -21.34 0.02 -6.64
C TYR A 83 -22.32 -1.09 -7.06
N ARG A 84 -23.64 -0.85 -7.02
CA ARG A 84 -24.64 -1.92 -7.21
C ARG A 84 -24.53 -2.63 -8.56
N LEU A 85 -24.11 -1.93 -9.60
CA LEU A 85 -23.89 -2.50 -10.94
C LEU A 85 -22.65 -3.40 -10.99
N GLN A 86 -21.58 -3.05 -10.28
CA GLN A 86 -20.32 -3.79 -10.28
C GLN A 86 -20.27 -4.87 -9.20
N CYS A 87 -21.08 -4.71 -8.15
CA CYS A 87 -21.21 -5.59 -7.00
C CYS A 87 -22.68 -6.01 -6.84
N PRO A 88 -23.14 -6.99 -7.64
CA PRO A 88 -24.53 -7.41 -7.69
C PRO A 88 -24.93 -8.33 -6.52
N GLN A 89 -24.04 -8.61 -5.56
CA GLN A 89 -24.33 -9.46 -4.42
C GLN A 89 -25.52 -8.91 -3.63
N ASP A 90 -26.52 -9.75 -3.35
CA ASP A 90 -27.72 -9.34 -2.63
C ASP A 90 -27.46 -9.18 -1.14
N ASP A 91 -26.68 -10.11 -0.57
CA ASP A 91 -26.21 -9.99 0.80
C ASP A 91 -25.27 -8.79 0.95
N LYS A 92 -25.59 -7.91 1.90
CA LYS A 92 -24.86 -6.67 2.15
C LYS A 92 -23.40 -6.90 2.52
N PHE A 93 -23.09 -7.96 3.27
CA PHE A 93 -21.72 -8.22 3.71
C PHE A 93 -20.87 -8.65 2.52
N PHE A 94 -21.37 -9.54 1.67
CA PHE A 94 -20.66 -9.92 0.45
C PHE A 94 -20.53 -8.74 -0.54
N ARG A 95 -21.53 -7.86 -0.60
CA ARG A 95 -21.45 -6.64 -1.43
C ARG A 95 -20.35 -5.69 -0.93
N ARG A 96 -20.23 -5.46 0.39
CA ARG A 96 -19.12 -4.69 0.99
C ARG A 96 -17.76 -5.27 0.63
N HIS A 97 -17.59 -6.59 0.72
CA HIS A 97 -16.35 -7.26 0.33
C HIS A 97 -16.02 -7.05 -1.16
N CYS A 98 -17.03 -7.05 -2.04
CA CYS A 98 -16.83 -6.73 -3.45
C CYS A 98 -16.33 -5.29 -3.64
N VAL A 99 -16.92 -4.30 -2.96
CA VAL A 99 -16.47 -2.89 -3.01
C VAL A 99 -15.01 -2.78 -2.57
N VAL A 100 -14.67 -3.38 -1.42
CA VAL A 100 -13.29 -3.40 -0.88
C VAL A 100 -12.30 -4.05 -1.86
N ALA A 101 -12.67 -5.17 -2.48
CA ALA A 101 -11.82 -5.84 -3.46
C ALA A 101 -11.57 -4.99 -4.72
N ARG A 102 -12.51 -4.10 -5.09
CA ARG A 102 -12.30 -3.13 -6.16
C ARG A 102 -11.36 -2.01 -5.73
N MET A 103 -11.49 -1.53 -4.49
CA MET A 103 -10.60 -0.50 -3.93
C MET A 103 -9.15 -0.98 -3.85
N LEU A 104 -8.93 -2.27 -3.55
CA LEU A 104 -7.59 -2.87 -3.47
C LEU A 104 -6.74 -2.67 -4.73
N ARG A 105 -7.35 -2.45 -5.90
CA ARG A 105 -6.61 -2.21 -7.16
C ARG A 105 -5.84 -0.89 -7.18
N TYR A 106 -6.13 0.03 -6.27
CA TYR A 106 -5.53 1.37 -6.20
C TYR A 106 -4.52 1.53 -5.07
N TYR A 107 -4.30 0.49 -4.26
CA TYR A 107 -3.46 0.54 -3.07
C TYR A 107 -2.60 -0.70 -2.96
N ASP A 108 -1.46 -0.60 -2.28
CA ASP A 108 -0.67 -1.78 -1.92
C ASP A 108 -1.39 -2.60 -0.84
N TYR A 109 -2.10 -1.91 0.06
CA TYR A 109 -2.91 -2.52 1.11
C TYR A 109 -4.22 -1.76 1.28
N VAL A 110 -5.29 -2.50 1.54
CA VAL A 110 -6.56 -1.95 2.01
C VAL A 110 -6.85 -2.48 3.40
N LEU A 111 -7.08 -1.56 4.33
CA LEU A 111 -7.63 -1.87 5.64
C LEU A 111 -9.13 -1.58 5.60
N PHE A 112 -9.93 -2.64 5.57
CA PHE A 112 -11.38 -2.53 5.71
C PHE A 112 -11.76 -2.51 7.19
N LEU A 113 -12.56 -1.52 7.59
CA LEU A 113 -13.14 -1.39 8.92
C LEU A 113 -14.66 -1.26 8.80
N ASP A 114 -15.39 -1.82 9.77
CA ASP A 114 -16.82 -1.52 9.90
C ASP A 114 -17.00 -0.11 10.49
N ALA A 115 -18.11 0.55 10.14
CA ALA A 115 -18.35 1.94 10.53
C ALA A 115 -18.57 2.16 12.04
N ASP A 116 -18.76 1.10 12.81
CA ASP A 116 -18.83 1.12 14.28
C ASP A 116 -17.47 0.85 14.95
N ILE A 117 -16.39 0.74 14.19
CA ILE A 117 -15.02 0.60 14.71
C ILE A 117 -14.33 1.95 14.77
N GLY A 118 -13.96 2.36 15.99
CA GLY A 118 -13.12 3.52 16.22
C GLY A 118 -11.69 3.15 16.62
N VAL A 119 -10.76 4.10 16.46
CA VAL A 119 -9.38 3.96 16.96
C VAL A 119 -9.21 4.73 18.26
N VAL A 120 -8.76 4.01 19.30
CA VAL A 120 -8.27 4.61 20.54
C VAL A 120 -6.75 4.54 20.51
N ASN A 121 -6.10 5.68 20.32
CA ASN A 121 -4.65 5.79 20.34
C ASN A 121 -4.21 6.66 21.54
N PRO A 122 -3.97 6.08 22.73
CA PRO A 122 -3.65 6.81 23.95
C PRO A 122 -2.24 7.42 23.96
N SER A 123 -1.40 7.11 22.98
CA SER A 123 0.03 7.43 22.98
C SER A 123 0.50 8.02 21.65
N LYS A 124 -0.26 8.96 21.05
CA LYS A 124 0.25 9.68 19.88
C LYS A 124 1.61 10.32 20.15
#